data_AF-A0A349KSD6-F1
#
_entry.id   AF-A0A349KSD6-F1
#
_cell.length_a   1.000
_cell.length_b   1.000
_cell.length_c   1.000
_cell.angle_alpha   90.00
_cell.angle_beta   90.00
_cell.angle_gamma   90.00
#
_symmetry.space_group_name_H-M   'P 1'
#
loop_
_entity.id
_entity.type
_entity.pdbx_description
1 polymer ?
#
loop_
_entity_poly.entity_id
_entity_poly.type
_entity_poly.pdbx_seq_one_letter_code
_entity_poly.pdbx_strand_id
1 'polypeptide(L)'
;DPGTALLPINKPVRIVTRNEETIVGRRLNEDTYTVQVIDSQERLRSLKKSDLVSYEISDAPSKQPTTLSSDEVADVISYLLTLRGLQ
;
A
#
# COMPACT_ATOMS: atom_id res chain seq x y z
N ASP A 1 14.41 -12.56 0.47
CA ASP A 1 14.09 -11.15 0.21
C ASP A 1 12.60 -10.92 0.50
N PRO A 2 12.25 -10.08 1.50
CA PRO A 2 10.86 -9.82 1.85
C PRO A 2 10.04 -9.21 0.71
N GLY A 3 10.66 -8.55 -0.27
CA GLY A 3 9.99 -8.04 -1.46
C GLY A 3 9.38 -9.16 -2.33
N THR A 4 9.98 -10.34 -2.35
CA THR A 4 9.52 -11.49 -3.15
C THR A 4 8.24 -12.13 -2.61
N ALA A 5 7.96 -11.98 -1.32
CA ALA A 5 6.76 -12.54 -0.69
C ALA A 5 5.53 -11.62 -0.83
N LEU A 6 5.70 -10.39 -1.32
CA LEU A 6 4.59 -9.45 -1.51
C LEU A 6 3.74 -9.86 -2.71
N LEU A 7 2.45 -10.14 -2.44
CA LEU A 7 1.46 -10.24 -3.51
C LEU A 7 1.47 -8.94 -4.34
N PRO A 8 1.32 -9.00 -5.68
CA PRO A 8 1.37 -7.82 -6.54
C PRO A 8 0.40 -6.69 -6.15
N ILE A 9 -0.74 -7.02 -5.52
CA ILE A 9 -1.71 -6.03 -5.04
C ILE A 9 -1.26 -5.27 -3.79
N ASN A 10 -0.30 -5.83 -3.04
CA ASN A 10 0.23 -5.25 -1.81
C ASN A 10 1.54 -4.48 -2.05
N LYS A 11 2.05 -4.45 -3.29
CA LYS A 11 3.19 -3.63 -3.64
C LYS A 11 2.80 -2.14 -3.66
N PRO A 12 3.60 -1.25 -3.04
CA PRO A 12 3.32 0.17 -3.08
C PRO A 12 3.47 0.71 -4.50
N VAL A 13 2.69 1.73 -4.82
CA VAL A 13 2.71 2.40 -6.12
C VAL A 13 3.14 3.84 -5.95
N ARG A 14 3.88 4.35 -6.94
CA ARG A 14 4.22 5.77 -7.09
C ARG A 14 3.61 6.27 -8.39
N ILE A 15 2.80 7.30 -8.30
CA ILE A 15 2.11 7.91 -9.44
C ILE A 15 2.53 9.37 -9.51
N VAL A 16 2.87 9.82 -10.72
CA VAL A 16 3.07 11.24 -11.02
C VAL A 16 1.98 11.65 -12.00
N THR A 17 1.21 12.66 -11.66
CA THR A 17 0.13 13.19 -12.49
C THR A 17 0.64 14.31 -13.41
N ARG A 18 -0.16 14.70 -14.41
CA ARG A 18 0.16 15.83 -15.30
C ARG A 18 0.19 17.19 -14.61
N ASN A 19 -0.51 17.35 -13.48
CA ASN A 19 -0.40 18.52 -12.61
C ASN A 19 0.76 18.42 -11.60
N GLU A 20 1.73 17.54 -11.86
CA GLU A 20 2.95 17.36 -11.07
C GLU A 20 2.72 16.88 -9.62
N GLU A 21 1.53 16.35 -9.32
CA GLU A 21 1.24 15.71 -8.02
C GLU A 21 1.93 14.34 -7.99
N THR A 22 2.75 14.10 -6.95
CA THR A 22 3.29 12.77 -6.66
C THR A 22 2.42 12.11 -5.60
N ILE A 23 1.79 10.99 -5.97
CA ILE A 23 0.93 10.19 -5.10
C ILE A 23 1.64 8.87 -4.83
N VAL A 24 1.85 8.55 -3.55
CA VAL A 24 2.37 7.26 -3.10
C VAL A 24 1.29 6.56 -2.29
N GLY A 25 1.08 5.27 -2.55
CA GLY A 25 0.01 4.55 -1.88
C GLY A 25 -0.06 3.08 -2.25
N ARG A 26 -1.20 2.47 -1.95
CA ARG A 26 -1.51 1.08 -2.29
C ARG A 26 -2.65 1.05 -3.30
N ARG A 27 -2.46 0.34 -4.41
CA ARG A 27 -3.53 0.09 -5.38
C ARG A 27 -4.62 -0.77 -4.74
N LEU A 28 -5.87 -0.33 -4.89
CA LEU A 28 -7.05 -1.07 -4.49
C LEU A 28 -7.71 -1.79 -5.67
N ASN A 29 -7.80 -1.08 -6.80
CA ASN A 29 -8.41 -1.59 -8.02
C ASN A 29 -7.78 -0.92 -9.25
N GLU A 30 -7.83 -1.57 -10.40
CA GLU A 30 -7.37 -1.03 -11.67
C GLU A 30 -8.16 -1.63 -12.82
N ASP A 31 -8.65 -0.76 -13.70
CA ASP A 31 -9.36 -1.13 -14.93
C ASP A 31 -8.62 -0.58 -16.17
N THR A 32 -9.22 -0.70 -17.35
CA THR A 32 -8.64 -0.23 -18.62
C THR A 32 -8.27 1.26 -18.60
N TYR A 33 -9.00 2.10 -17.87
CA TYR A 33 -8.88 3.56 -17.91
C TYR A 33 -8.50 4.19 -16.57
N THR A 34 -8.79 3.53 -15.45
CA THR A 34 -8.60 4.10 -14.12
C THR A 34 -7.74 3.23 -13.22
N VAL A 35 -7.12 3.87 -12.23
CA VAL A 35 -6.47 3.22 -11.10
C VAL A 35 -6.99 3.85 -9.82
N GLN A 36 -7.40 3.00 -8.87
CA GLN A 36 -7.82 3.42 -7.54
C GLN A 36 -6.71 3.12 -6.54
N VAL A 37 -6.33 4.14 -5.77
CA VAL A 37 -5.22 4.07 -4.82
C VAL A 37 -5.67 4.63 -3.48
N ILE A 38 -5.31 3.95 -2.40
CA ILE A 38 -5.32 4.55 -1.06
C ILE A 38 -3.98 5.25 -0.87
N ASP A 39 -3.99 6.58 -0.76
CA ASP A 39 -2.78 7.38 -0.59
C ASP A 39 -2.21 7.30 0.85
N SER A 40 -1.06 7.90 1.07
CA SER A 40 -0.41 7.96 2.39
C SER A 40 -1.20 8.71 3.47
N GLN A 41 -2.24 9.46 3.07
CA GLN A 41 -3.18 10.12 3.98
C GLN A 41 -4.46 9.29 4.18
N GLU A 42 -4.43 8.01 3.78
CA GLU A 42 -5.55 7.07 3.84
C GLU A 42 -6.78 7.48 3.02
N ARG A 43 -6.59 8.34 2.01
CA ARG A 43 -7.69 8.77 1.14
C ARG A 43 -7.78 7.87 -0.07
N LEU A 44 -9.00 7.48 -0.43
CA LEU A 44 -9.27 6.82 -1.70
C LEU A 44 -9.22 7.84 -2.84
N ARG A 45 -8.28 7.65 -3.76
CA ARG A 45 -8.09 8.46 -4.96
C ARG A 45 -8.38 7.60 -6.19
N SER A 46 -9.29 8.05 -7.04
CA SER A 46 -9.56 7.44 -8.35
C SER A 46 -8.91 8.30 -9.44
N LEU A 47 -7.93 7.75 -10.14
CA LEU A 47 -7.08 8.48 -11.08
C LEU A 47 -7.28 7.93 -12.50
N LYS A 48 -7.44 8.82 -13.48
CA LYS A 48 -7.48 8.43 -14.89
C LYS A 48 -6.06 8.24 -15.41
N LYS A 49 -5.80 7.11 -16.07
CA LYS A 49 -4.49 6.78 -16.65
C LYS A 49 -4.04 7.79 -17.70
N SER A 50 -4.99 8.41 -18.42
CA SER A 50 -4.71 9.49 -19.38
C SER A 50 -4.04 10.70 -18.74
N ASP A 51 -4.27 10.93 -17.45
CA ASP A 51 -3.84 12.13 -16.71
C ASP A 51 -2.56 11.87 -15.92
N LEU A 52 -1.96 10.68 -16.07
CA LEU A 52 -0.70 10.29 -15.44
C LEU A 52 0.48 10.56 -16.38
N VAL A 53 1.57 11.04 -15.78
CA VAL A 53 2.88 11.12 -16.41
C VAL A 53 3.64 9.82 -16.18
N SER A 54 3.60 9.29 -14.95
CA SER A 54 4.17 7.98 -14.65
C SER A 54 3.32 7.21 -13.65
N TYR A 55 3.42 5.89 -13.75
CA TYR A 55 2.78 4.94 -12.84
C TYR A 55 3.72 3.76 -12.63
N GLU A 56 4.33 3.71 -11.47
CA GLU A 56 5.37 2.74 -11.12
C GLU A 56 4.89 1.87 -9.95
N ILE A 57 5.06 0.56 -10.10
CA ILE A 57 4.87 -0.40 -9.02
C ILE A 57 6.26 -0.64 -8.42
N SER A 58 6.42 -0.33 -7.14
CA SER A 58 7.71 -0.54 -6.49
C SER A 58 7.90 -2.00 -6.14
N ASP A 59 9.06 -2.54 -6.52
CA ASP A 59 9.54 -3.83 -6.04
C ASP A 59 10.21 -3.73 -4.67
N ALA A 60 10.44 -2.51 -4.17
CA ALA A 60 11.01 -2.31 -2.85
C ALA A 60 9.96 -2.67 -1.77
N PRO A 61 10.35 -3.47 -0.77
CA PRO A 61 9.45 -3.75 0.35
C PRO A 61 9.15 -2.44 1.12
N SER A 62 7.88 -2.24 1.46
CA SER A 62 7.43 -1.03 2.17
C SER A 62 7.96 -0.94 3.61
N LYS A 63 8.39 -2.08 4.17
CA LYS A 63 9.07 -2.18 5.46
C LYS A 63 10.24 -3.14 5.37
N GLN A 64 11.29 -2.83 6.13
CA GLN A 64 12.42 -3.74 6.30
C GLN A 64 12.01 -4.94 7.18
N PRO A 65 12.61 -6.12 6.95
CA PRO A 65 12.36 -7.27 7.81
C PRO A 65 12.88 -6.97 9.22
N THR A 66 12.12 -7.39 10.22
CA THR A 66 12.50 -7.30 11.63
C THR A 66 12.31 -8.68 12.29
N THR A 67 12.95 -8.88 13.43
CA THR A 67 12.74 -10.06 14.28
C THR A 67 11.97 -9.62 15.52
N LEU A 68 10.99 -10.41 15.94
CA LEU A 68 10.22 -10.17 17.16
C LEU A 68 10.57 -11.24 18.19
N SER A 69 10.74 -10.84 19.44
CA SER A 69 10.77 -11.74 20.59
C SER A 69 9.39 -12.35 20.85
N SER A 70 9.33 -13.41 21.67
CA SER A 70 8.06 -14.04 22.04
C SER A 70 7.07 -13.07 22.69
N ASP A 71 7.58 -12.16 23.53
CA ASP A 71 6.75 -11.17 24.23
C ASP A 71 6.19 -10.13 23.24
N GLU A 72 7.01 -9.62 22.30
CA GLU A 72 6.55 -8.69 21.25
C GLU A 72 5.52 -9.35 20.32
N VAL A 73 5.65 -10.64 20.03
CA VAL A 73 4.64 -11.39 19.27
C VAL A 73 3.32 -11.44 20.04
N ALA A 74 3.36 -11.69 21.36
CA ALA A 74 2.17 -11.70 22.21
C ALA A 74 1.47 -10.33 22.24
N ASP A 75 2.24 -9.24 22.29
CA ASP A 75 1.72 -7.87 22.26
C ASP A 75 1.04 -7.55 20.92
N VAL A 76 1.65 -7.91 19.79
CA VAL A 76 1.05 -7.72 18.47
C VAL A 76 -0.25 -8.52 18.32
N ILE A 77 -0.27 -9.78 18.76
CA ILE A 77 -1.48 -10.61 18.73
C ILE A 77 -2.58 -9.97 19.57
N SER A 78 -2.25 -9.54 20.79
CA SER A 78 -3.19 -8.88 21.69
C SER A 78 -3.78 -7.63 21.07
N TYR A 79 -2.94 -6.78 20.46
CA TYR A 79 -3.39 -5.60 19.72
C TYR A 79 -4.33 -5.96 18.55
N LEU A 80 -3.97 -6.94 17.72
CA LEU A 80 -4.79 -7.36 16.57
C LEU A 80 -6.16 -7.91 17.02
N LEU A 81 -6.24 -8.57 18.18
CA LEU A 81 -7.52 -9.01 18.75
C LEU A 81 -8.44 -7.82 19.10
N THR A 82 -7.88 -6.70 19.56
CA THR A 82 -8.67 -5.48 19.82
C THR A 82 -9.26 -4.85 18.55
N LEU A 83 -8.61 -5.05 17.40
CA LEU A 83 -9.02 -4.45 16.12
C LEU A 83 -10.18 -5.20 15.43
N ARG A 84 -10.57 -6.39 15.92
CA ARG A 84 -11.73 -7.11 15.36
C ARG A 84 -13.09 -6.46 15.69
N GLY A 85 -13.10 -5.37 16.45
CA GLY A 85 -14.30 -4.73 16.96
C GLY A 85 -14.88 -5.51 18.14
N LEU A 86 -15.33 -4.80 19.18
CA LEU A 86 -16.31 -5.37 20.10
C LEU A 86 -17.57 -5.67 19.27
N GLN A 87 -18.04 -6.90 19.40
CA GLN A 87 -19.27 -7.36 18.77
C GLN A 87 -20.47 -6.51 19.17
#